data_AF-N2AWJ1-F1
#
_entry.id   AF-N2AWJ1-F1
#
_cell.length_a   1.000
_cell.length_b   1.000
_cell.length_c   1.000
_cell.angle_alpha   90.00
_cell.angle_beta   90.00
_cell.angle_gamma   90.00
#
_symmetry.space_group_name_H-M   'P 1'
#
loop_
_entity.id
_entity.type
_entity.pdbx_description
1 polymer ?
#
loop_
_entity_poly.entity_id
_entity_poly.type
_entity_poly.pdbx_seq_one_letter_code
_entity_poly.pdbx_strand_id
1 'polypeptide(L)'
;MDIGLLNEKVTFQKNTVITDSIGNHKNGWEDFYICHATIGGEGMASSKEKEEAGTIVEDVGMTVTIRYCKKASEIGSTTHRIIFKGEIYDITNVDHTNFKKKCLKFSCRKVRR
;
A
#
# COMPACT_ATOMS: atom_id res chain seq x y z
N MET A 1 2.88 -19.27 -4.08
CA MET A 1 1.83 -18.37 -3.58
C MET A 1 0.58 -19.22 -3.51
N ASP A 2 -0.03 -19.28 -2.34
CA ASP A 2 -1.32 -19.95 -2.17
C ASP A 2 -2.42 -19.01 -2.67
N ILE A 3 -3.19 -19.46 -3.66
CA ILE A 3 -4.20 -18.62 -4.29
C ILE A 3 -5.47 -18.50 -3.44
N GLY A 4 -5.72 -19.48 -2.55
CA GLY A 4 -6.88 -19.45 -1.67
C GLY A 4 -6.83 -18.32 -0.64
N LEU A 5 -5.64 -17.78 -0.39
CA LEU A 5 -5.43 -16.66 0.54
C LEU A 5 -5.67 -15.28 -0.09
N LEU A 6 -5.93 -15.17 -1.39
CA LEU A 6 -6.25 -13.91 -2.07
C LEU A 6 -7.75 -13.59 -1.94
N ASN A 7 -8.21 -13.38 -0.71
CA ASN A 7 -9.63 -13.25 -0.37
C ASN A 7 -10.13 -11.80 -0.29
N GLU A 8 -9.23 -10.84 -0.09
CA GLU A 8 -9.57 -9.44 0.13
C GLU A 8 -9.34 -8.58 -1.10
N LYS A 9 -10.11 -7.50 -1.28
CA LYS A 9 -9.97 -6.57 -2.43
C LYS A 9 -9.25 -5.30 -1.98
N VAL A 10 -8.25 -4.88 -2.75
CA VAL A 10 -7.51 -3.64 -2.53
C VAL A 10 -7.48 -2.79 -3.80
N THR A 11 -7.42 -1.47 -3.61
CA THR A 11 -7.24 -0.49 -4.68
C THR A 11 -5.93 0.25 -4.48
N PHE A 12 -5.04 0.17 -5.46
CA PHE A 12 -3.84 0.98 -5.54
C PHE A 12 -4.16 2.28 -6.26
N GLN A 13 -3.84 3.40 -5.63
CA GLN A 13 -3.96 4.72 -6.23
C GLN A 13 -2.58 5.28 -6.54
N LYS A 14 -2.44 5.95 -7.68
CA LYS A 14 -1.21 6.63 -8.09
C LYS A 14 -1.35 8.12 -7.84
N ASN A 15 -0.29 8.73 -7.31
CA ASN A 15 -0.20 10.18 -7.20
C ASN A 15 -0.04 10.79 -8.60
N THR A 16 -0.91 11.72 -8.95
CA THR A 16 -0.95 12.40 -10.24
C THR A 16 -1.05 13.90 -10.05
N VAL A 17 -0.55 14.67 -11.02
CA VAL A 17 -0.70 16.12 -11.04
C VAL A 17 -1.95 16.45 -11.84
N ILE A 18 -2.96 17.00 -11.16
CA ILE A 18 -4.20 17.48 -11.76
C ILE A 18 -4.07 18.97 -12.02
N THR A 19 -4.20 19.37 -13.28
CA THR A 19 -4.20 20.78 -13.68
C THR A 19 -5.63 21.33 -13.62
N ASP A 20 -5.81 22.41 -12.86
CA ASP A 20 -7.08 23.13 -12.78
C ASP A 20 -7.36 23.91 -14.07
N SER A 21 -8.61 24.32 -14.27
CA SER A 21 -9.08 25.15 -15.39
C SER A 21 -8.30 26.47 -15.58
N ILE A 22 -7.68 26.97 -14.51
CA ILE A 22 -6.88 28.21 -14.46
C ILE A 22 -5.35 27.90 -14.49
N GLY A 23 -4.97 26.65 -14.73
CA GLY A 23 -3.56 26.25 -14.90
C GLY A 23 -2.79 25.90 -13.62
N ASN A 24 -3.45 25.87 -12.45
CA ASN A 24 -2.79 25.46 -11.20
C ASN A 24 -2.56 23.95 -11.15
N HIS A 25 -1.38 23.52 -10.72
CA HIS A 25 -1.05 22.10 -10.52
C HIS A 25 -1.36 21.68 -9.09
N LYS A 26 -2.25 20.69 -8.91
CA LYS A 26 -2.60 20.11 -7.61
C LYS A 26 -2.25 18.62 -7.60
N ASN A 27 -1.76 18.10 -6.49
CA ASN A 27 -1.59 16.66 -6.34
C ASN A 27 -2.94 16.00 -6.07
N GLY A 28 -3.25 15.00 -6.88
CA GLY A 28 -4.42 14.16 -6.78
C GLY A 28 -4.04 12.69 -6.72
N TRP A 29 -5.03 11.85 -6.47
CA TRP A 29 -4.87 10.41 -6.42
C TRP A 29 -5.88 9.77 -7.36
N GLU A 30 -5.39 8.95 -8.27
CA GLU A 30 -6.22 8.24 -9.26
C GLU A 30 -6.10 6.73 -9.08
N ASP A 31 -7.22 6.02 -9.26
CA ASP A 31 -7.25 4.56 -9.19
C ASP A 31 -6.39 3.96 -10.31
N PHE A 32 -5.31 3.29 -9.91
CA PHE A 32 -4.33 2.71 -10.82
C PHE A 32 -4.60 1.23 -11.06
N TYR A 33 -4.71 0.44 -9.99
CA TYR A 33 -4.84 -1.01 -10.08
C TYR A 33 -5.72 -1.56 -8.96
N ILE A 34 -6.67 -2.42 -9.31
CA ILE A 34 -7.60 -3.05 -8.36
C ILE A 34 -7.43 -4.56 -8.49
N CYS A 35 -7.19 -5.25 -7.38
CA CYS A 35 -7.02 -6.70 -7.39
C CYS A 35 -7.34 -7.34 -6.05
N HIS A 36 -7.41 -8.68 -6.07
CA HIS A 36 -7.44 -9.47 -4.86
C HIS A 36 -6.04 -9.59 -4.24
N ALA A 37 -6.00 -9.57 -2.92
CA ALA A 37 -4.81 -9.58 -2.10
C ALA A 37 -5.00 -10.49 -0.88
N THR A 38 -3.88 -10.98 -0.35
CA THR A 38 -3.80 -11.52 1.00
C THR A 38 -3.41 -10.38 1.93
N ILE A 39 -4.22 -10.13 2.94
CA ILE A 39 -3.92 -9.15 3.98
C ILE A 39 -3.34 -9.89 5.18
N GLY A 40 -2.17 -9.44 5.63
CA GLY A 40 -1.53 -9.94 6.84
C GLY A 40 -1.32 -8.80 7.83
N GLY A 41 -1.43 -9.10 9.13
CA GLY A 41 -1.31 -8.09 10.19
C GLY A 41 -2.62 -7.43 10.60
N GLU A 42 -3.77 -7.84 10.05
CA GLU A 42 -5.08 -7.54 10.64
C GLU A 42 -5.16 -8.22 12.02
N GLY A 43 -4.86 -7.47 13.09
CA GLY A 43 -5.14 -7.90 14.47
C GLY A 43 -3.94 -8.20 15.37
N MET A 44 -2.69 -8.11 14.90
CA MET A 44 -1.53 -8.10 15.80
C MET A 44 -0.50 -7.10 15.30
N ALA A 45 -0.43 -5.99 16.04
CA ALA A 45 0.82 -5.39 16.47
C ALA A 45 2.07 -6.20 16.07
N SER A 46 2.66 -5.90 14.91
CA SER A 46 4.08 -5.60 14.96
C SER A 46 4.19 -4.15 15.41
N SER A 47 3.79 -3.91 16.66
CA SER A 47 4.19 -2.71 17.41
C SER A 47 5.69 -2.85 17.56
N LYS A 48 6.42 -2.47 16.51
CA LYS A 48 7.80 -2.08 16.69
C LYS A 48 7.69 -0.70 17.31
N GLU A 49 7.56 -0.65 18.63
CA GLU A 49 7.68 0.57 19.40
C GLU A 49 9.03 1.17 19.02
N LYS A 50 8.99 2.22 18.20
CA LYS A 50 10.17 3.01 17.90
C LYS A 50 10.06 4.20 18.82
N GLU A 51 10.81 4.17 19.92
CA GLU A 51 11.03 5.35 20.74
C GLU A 51 11.79 6.38 19.89
N GLU A 52 11.06 7.36 19.37
CA GLU A 52 11.62 8.55 18.76
C GLU A 52 11.19 9.71 19.66
N ALA A 53 12.12 10.13 20.54
CA ALA A 53 12.03 11.30 21.43
C ALA A 53 10.62 11.61 21.99
N GLY A 54 10.13 10.79 22.92
CA GLY A 54 9.01 11.14 23.79
C GLY A 54 7.59 10.99 23.23
N THR A 55 7.41 10.39 22.04
CA THR A 55 6.08 10.03 21.51
C THR A 55 5.99 8.53 21.24
N ILE A 56 5.05 7.83 21.88
CA ILE A 56 4.72 6.43 21.57
C ILE A 56 3.98 6.42 20.23
N VAL A 57 4.66 6.01 19.15
CA VAL A 57 4.04 5.87 17.83
C VAL A 57 3.61 4.42 17.64
N GLU A 58 2.33 4.13 17.86
CA GLU A 58 1.75 2.86 17.38
C GLU A 58 1.77 2.84 15.84
N ASP A 59 2.75 2.14 15.29
CA ASP A 59 2.87 1.90 13.85
C ASP A 59 2.01 0.68 13.49
N VAL A 60 0.71 0.91 13.23
CA VAL A 60 -0.18 -0.15 12.76
C VAL A 60 0.23 -0.54 11.34
N GLY A 61 1.14 -1.49 11.27
CA GLY A 61 1.66 -2.06 10.04
C GLY A 61 0.69 -3.09 9.45
N MET A 62 0.38 -2.94 8.17
CA MET A 62 -0.37 -3.92 7.38
C MET A 62 0.54 -4.46 6.28
N THR A 63 0.45 -5.75 5.99
CA THR A 63 1.09 -6.34 4.82
C THR A 63 0.06 -6.73 3.78
N VAL A 64 0.30 -6.34 2.53
CA VAL A 64 -0.57 -6.67 1.40
C VAL A 64 0.24 -7.51 0.43
N THR A 65 -0.21 -8.73 0.14
CA THR A 65 0.46 -9.59 -0.84
C THR A 65 -0.46 -9.81 -2.04
N ILE A 66 0.02 -9.49 -3.23
CA ILE A 66 -0.74 -9.66 -4.49
C ILE A 66 0.01 -10.56 -5.45
N ARG A 67 -0.71 -11.10 -6.43
CA ARG A 67 -0.09 -11.79 -7.56
C ARG A 67 0.73 -10.81 -8.40
N TYR A 68 1.90 -11.24 -8.83
CA TYR A 68 2.74 -10.46 -9.75
C TYR A 68 2.05 -10.31 -11.11
N CYS A 69 2.04 -9.08 -11.64
CA CYS A 69 1.80 -8.78 -13.04
C CYS A 69 2.62 -7.53 -13.42
N LYS A 70 2.78 -7.26 -14.72
CA LYS A 70 3.57 -6.10 -15.20
C LYS A 70 3.05 -4.79 -14.60
N LYS A 71 1.73 -4.58 -14.60
CA LYS A 71 1.09 -3.40 -14.02
C LYS A 71 1.37 -3.25 -12.52
N ALA A 72 1.28 -4.35 -11.78
CA ALA A 72 1.58 -4.35 -10.34
C ALA A 72 3.06 -4.05 -10.04
N SER A 73 3.98 -4.37 -10.96
CA SER A 73 5.41 -4.09 -10.77
C SER A 73 5.79 -2.61 -10.92
N GLU A 74 4.87 -1.77 -11.40
CA GLU A 74 5.03 -0.30 -11.46
C GLU A 74 4.67 0.39 -10.13
N ILE A 75 4.09 -0.35 -9.19
CA ILE A 75 3.67 0.17 -7.89
C ILE A 75 4.92 0.42 -7.04
N GLY A 76 5.11 1.69 -6.66
CA GLY A 76 6.22 2.15 -5.82
C GLY A 76 5.73 2.76 -4.50
N SER A 77 6.62 2.79 -3.50
CA SER A 77 6.31 3.29 -2.15
C SER A 77 5.97 4.77 -2.09
N THR A 78 6.62 5.59 -2.91
CA THR A 78 6.42 7.06 -2.93
C THR A 78 5.37 7.52 -3.92
N THR A 79 5.06 6.68 -4.92
CA THR A 79 4.19 7.03 -6.04
C THR A 79 2.77 6.50 -5.88
N HIS A 80 2.58 5.50 -5.00
CA HIS A 80 1.29 4.85 -4.82
C HIS A 80 0.91 4.72 -3.35
N ARG A 81 -0.40 4.63 -3.11
CA ARG A 81 -1.00 4.29 -1.82
C ARG A 81 -2.06 3.21 -2.02
N ILE A 82 -2.47 2.57 -0.92
CA ILE A 82 -3.48 1.52 -0.93
C ILE A 82 -4.75 2.03 -0.23
N ILE A 83 -5.89 1.74 -0.84
CA ILE A 83 -7.21 1.86 -0.23
C ILE A 83 -7.70 0.45 0.09
N PHE A 84 -8.02 0.22 1.36
CA PHE A 84 -8.53 -1.05 1.84
C PHE A 84 -9.64 -0.80 2.87
N LYS A 85 -10.82 -1.39 2.65
CA LYS A 85 -12.02 -1.18 3.51
C LYS A 85 -12.35 0.30 3.78
N GLY A 86 -12.10 1.17 2.80
CA GLY A 86 -12.33 2.63 2.92
C GLY A 86 -11.22 3.41 3.64
N GLU A 87 -10.21 2.72 4.16
CA GLU A 87 -9.08 3.29 4.87
C GLU A 87 -7.88 3.48 3.93
N ILE A 88 -7.07 4.50 4.21
CA ILE A 88 -5.89 4.84 3.42
C ILE A 88 -4.64 4.31 4.11
N TYR A 89 -3.79 3.64 3.33
CA TYR A 89 -2.50 3.13 3.77
C TYR A 89 -1.39 3.61 2.82
N ASP A 90 -0.35 4.20 3.39
CA ASP A 90 0.87 4.53 2.66
C ASP A 90 1.74 3.29 2.53
N ILE A 91 2.39 3.12 1.38
CA ILE A 91 3.29 2.00 1.11
C ILE A 91 4.68 2.39 1.64
N THR A 92 5.18 1.68 2.64
CA THR A 92 6.51 1.93 3.21
C THR A 92 7.59 1.11 2.51
N ASN A 93 7.25 -0.07 2.01
CA ASN A 93 8.20 -0.95 1.32
C ASN A 93 7.51 -1.83 0.27
N VAL A 94 8.23 -2.12 -0.82
CA VAL A 94 7.83 -3.06 -1.87
C VAL A 94 8.86 -4.18 -1.95
N ASP A 95 8.43 -5.41 -1.65
CA ASP A 95 9.25 -6.61 -1.72
C ASP A 95 8.86 -7.48 -2.93
N HIS A 96 9.82 -7.69 -3.83
CA HIS A 96 9.68 -8.49 -5.03
C HIS A 96 9.89 -10.00 -4.80
N THR A 97 10.11 -10.44 -3.56
CA THR A 97 10.28 -11.84 -3.13
C THR A 97 11.34 -12.58 -3.97
N ASN A 98 12.55 -12.02 -3.98
CA ASN A 98 13.70 -12.48 -4.77
C ASN A 98 13.47 -12.43 -6.30
N PHE A 99 12.65 -11.48 -6.76
CA PHE A 99 12.34 -11.26 -8.19
C PHE A 99 11.82 -12.50 -8.94
N LYS A 100 11.21 -13.45 -8.21
CA LYS A 100 10.64 -14.67 -8.79
C LYS A 100 9.42 -14.42 -9.68
N LYS A 101 8.92 -13.17 -9.73
CA LYS A 101 7.75 -12.76 -10.52
C LYS A 101 6.49 -13.58 -10.23
N LYS A 102 6.32 -14.02 -8.98
CA LYS A 102 5.14 -14.76 -8.51
C LYS A 102 4.19 -13.88 -7.72
N CYS A 103 4.72 -13.10 -6.79
CA CYS A 103 3.97 -12.16 -5.97
C CYS A 103 4.79 -10.91 -5.68
N LEU A 104 4.07 -9.88 -5.23
CA LEU A 104 4.64 -8.67 -4.64
C LEU A 104 4.06 -8.55 -3.24
N LYS A 105 4.90 -8.19 -2.27
CA LYS A 105 4.50 -7.95 -0.89
C LYS A 105 4.76 -6.48 -0.57
N PHE A 106 3.74 -5.80 -0.07
CA PHE A 106 3.80 -4.42 0.34
C PHE A 106 3.71 -4.35 1.85
N SER A 107 4.65 -3.63 2.46
CA SER A 107 4.50 -3.17 3.84
C SER A 107 3.85 -1.81 3.81
N CYS A 108 2.82 -1.62 4.62
CA CYS A 108 1.97 -0.44 4.58
C CYS A 108 1.72 0.08 5.99
N ARG A 109 1.49 1.40 6.09
CA ARG A 109 1.18 2.10 7.33
C ARG A 109 -0.14 2.84 7.19
N LYS A 110 -1.03 2.74 8.18
CA LYS A 110 -2.31 3.47 8.15
C LYS A 110 -2.05 4.98 8.23
N VAL A 111 -2.69 5.74 7.34
CA VAL A 111 -2.67 7.20 7.38
C VAL A 111 -3.57 7.67 8.53
N ARG A 112 -3.04 8.49 9.44
CA ARG A 112 -3.82 9.15 10.49
C ARG A 112 -4.45 10.42 9.88
N ARG A 113 -5.75 10.60 10.08
CA ARG A 113 -6.48 11.83 9.74
C ARG A 113 -6.79 12.59 11.01
#